data_AF-A0A7Y0VYC1-F1
#
_entry.id   AF-A0A7Y0VYC1-F1
#
_cell.length_a   1.000
_cell.length_b   1.000
_cell.length_c   1.000
_cell.angle_alpha   90.00
_cell.angle_beta   90.00
_cell.angle_gamma   90.00
#
_symmetry.space_group_name_H-M   'P 1'
#
loop_
_entity.id
_entity.type
_entity.pdbx_description
1 polymer ?
#
loop_
_entity_poly.entity_id
_entity_poly.type
_entity_poly.pdbx_seq_one_letter_code
_entity_poly.pdbx_strand_id
1 'polypeptide(L)'
;MAIYSASVKTVSRGGGRSATAAAAYRNGEEITDERTGEVHDYRRRTGVEHVASFAPEGMAPQPSAELWNRAEAAEVRKNARVAREVLVALPAELTPAQRRELAQGIAQALADRYGTAGTLAVHTPDREGDQRNHHAHILMTTRRL
;
A
#
# COMPACT_ATOMS: atom_id res chain seq x y z
N MET A 1 5.22 -23.07 -10.31
CA MET A 1 4.82 -22.27 -11.49
C MET A 1 4.31 -20.97 -10.93
N ALA A 2 5.06 -19.91 -11.14
CA ALA A 2 4.71 -18.58 -10.66
C ALA A 2 3.32 -18.17 -11.18
N ILE A 3 2.47 -17.69 -10.28
CA ILE A 3 1.20 -17.08 -10.64
C ILE A 3 1.52 -15.66 -11.08
N TYR A 4 1.36 -15.36 -12.39
CA TYR A 4 1.50 -14.01 -12.91
C TYR A 4 0.15 -13.30 -12.82
N SER A 5 0.01 -12.41 -11.85
CA SER A 5 -1.20 -11.61 -11.67
C SER A 5 -0.87 -10.24 -11.11
N ALA A 6 -1.45 -9.21 -11.72
CA ALA A 6 -1.45 -7.86 -11.20
C ALA A 6 -2.86 -7.26 -11.36
N SER A 7 -3.32 -6.55 -10.35
CA SER A 7 -4.61 -5.82 -10.41
C SER A 7 -4.48 -4.43 -9.84
N VAL A 8 -5.26 -3.49 -10.38
CA VAL A 8 -5.28 -2.10 -9.92
C VAL A 8 -6.66 -1.76 -9.40
N LYS A 9 -6.73 -1.19 -8.20
CA LYS A 9 -7.98 -0.79 -7.55
C LYS A 9 -7.86 0.64 -7.02
N THR A 10 -8.87 1.46 -7.22
CA THR A 10 -8.90 2.78 -6.56
C THR A 10 -9.43 2.65 -5.13
N VAL A 11 -8.99 3.51 -4.22
CA VAL A 11 -9.64 3.81 -2.94
C VAL A 11 -10.46 5.08 -3.10
N SER A 12 -11.73 5.05 -2.73
CA SER A 12 -12.64 6.18 -2.90
C SER A 12 -13.57 6.34 -1.71
N ARG A 13 -13.72 7.59 -1.27
CA ARG A 13 -14.65 7.99 -0.22
C ARG A 13 -16.10 7.70 -0.55
N GLY A 14 -16.47 7.78 -1.83
CA GLY A 14 -17.84 7.48 -2.28
C GLY A 14 -18.26 6.03 -2.02
N GLY A 15 -17.29 5.13 -1.86
CA GLY A 15 -17.51 3.75 -1.43
C GLY A 15 -17.25 3.52 0.05
N GLY A 16 -17.24 4.56 0.89
CA GLY A 16 -17.04 4.45 2.33
C GLY A 16 -15.62 4.07 2.77
N ARG A 17 -14.59 4.34 1.94
CA ARG A 17 -13.19 3.99 2.25
C ARG A 17 -12.32 5.23 2.34
N SER A 18 -11.32 5.19 3.21
CA SER A 18 -10.24 6.18 3.32
C SER A 18 -8.87 5.58 2.97
N ALA A 19 -7.93 6.44 2.62
CA ALA A 19 -6.54 6.08 2.40
C ALA A 19 -5.86 5.67 3.71
N THR A 20 -6.18 6.33 4.83
CA THR A 20 -5.69 5.98 6.18
C THR A 20 -6.11 4.57 6.59
N ALA A 21 -7.40 4.21 6.45
CA ALA A 21 -7.87 2.84 6.70
C ALA A 21 -7.22 1.83 5.76
N ALA A 22 -7.11 2.17 4.47
CA ALA A 22 -6.52 1.30 3.47
C ALA A 22 -5.04 1.00 3.78
N ALA A 23 -4.28 2.01 4.15
CA ALA A 23 -2.88 1.90 4.52
C ALA A 23 -2.70 1.12 5.83
N ALA A 24 -3.40 1.52 6.90
CA ALA A 24 -3.33 0.86 8.19
C ALA A 24 -3.60 -0.65 8.06
N TYR A 25 -4.64 -1.02 7.31
CA TYR A 25 -4.97 -2.41 7.05
C TYR A 25 -3.84 -3.17 6.36
N ARG A 26 -3.28 -2.63 5.27
CA ARG A 26 -2.24 -3.31 4.47
C ARG A 26 -0.91 -3.40 5.21
N ASN A 27 -0.56 -2.35 5.93
CA ASN A 27 0.72 -2.25 6.62
C ASN A 27 0.69 -2.95 7.99
N GLY A 28 -0.49 -3.30 8.51
CA GLY A 28 -0.61 -3.89 9.84
C GLY A 28 -0.21 -2.90 10.94
N GLU A 29 -0.62 -1.65 10.80
CA GLU A 29 -0.27 -0.56 11.71
C GLU A 29 -1.52 0.16 12.25
N GLU A 30 -1.32 1.16 13.10
CA GLU A 30 -2.36 2.06 13.57
C GLU A 30 -2.22 3.42 12.89
N ILE A 31 -3.31 3.92 12.30
CA ILE A 31 -3.38 5.28 11.74
C ILE A 31 -4.68 5.93 12.17
N THR A 32 -4.60 7.13 12.74
CA THR A 32 -5.76 8.01 12.94
C THR A 32 -6.06 8.80 11.67
N ASP A 33 -7.30 8.76 11.19
CA ASP A 33 -7.80 9.68 10.15
C ASP A 33 -8.08 11.04 10.80
N GLU A 34 -7.21 12.02 10.56
CA GLU A 34 -7.30 13.37 11.14
C GLU A 34 -8.56 14.13 10.70
N ARG A 35 -9.16 13.74 9.56
CA ARG A 35 -10.39 14.38 9.06
C ARG A 35 -11.63 13.92 9.83
N THR A 36 -11.65 12.69 10.33
CA THR A 36 -12.83 12.11 11.01
C THR A 36 -12.60 11.84 12.49
N GLY A 37 -11.35 11.81 12.94
CA GLY A 37 -10.96 11.33 14.27
C GLY A 37 -11.02 9.82 14.44
N GLU A 38 -11.33 9.06 13.38
CA GLU A 38 -11.42 7.60 13.45
C GLU A 38 -10.03 6.97 13.56
N VAL A 39 -9.88 5.99 14.46
CA VAL A 39 -8.62 5.25 14.64
C VAL A 39 -8.73 3.90 13.96
N HIS A 40 -7.86 3.65 12.99
CA HIS A 40 -7.75 2.38 12.29
C HIS A 40 -6.58 1.57 12.85
N ASP A 41 -6.83 0.69 13.83
CA ASP A 41 -5.80 -0.16 14.45
C ASP A 41 -5.80 -1.58 13.88
N TYR A 42 -4.78 -1.88 13.08
CA TYR A 42 -4.55 -3.21 12.50
C TYR A 42 -3.23 -3.85 12.95
N ARG A 43 -2.65 -3.41 14.08
CA ARG A 43 -1.39 -3.96 14.61
C ARG A 43 -1.44 -5.45 14.95
N ARG A 44 -2.64 -6.00 15.13
CA ARG A 44 -2.87 -7.44 15.35
C ARG A 44 -2.84 -8.27 14.07
N ARG A 45 -2.67 -7.64 12.91
CA ARG A 45 -2.63 -8.34 11.63
C ARG A 45 -1.37 -9.20 11.54
N THR A 46 -1.55 -10.45 11.14
CA THR A 46 -0.48 -11.39 10.88
C THR A 46 -0.22 -11.50 9.38
N GLY A 47 0.93 -12.04 9.02
CA GLY A 47 1.29 -12.27 7.62
C GLY A 47 1.80 -11.03 6.86
N VAL A 48 2.07 -9.92 7.55
CA VAL A 48 2.79 -8.78 6.95
C VAL A 48 4.29 -9.00 7.14
N GLU A 49 5.00 -9.37 6.07
CA GLU A 49 6.42 -9.73 6.08
C GLU A 49 7.33 -8.49 6.05
N HIS A 50 6.94 -7.47 5.27
CA HIS A 50 7.73 -6.27 5.07
C HIS A 50 6.84 -5.07 4.75
N VAL A 51 7.17 -3.90 5.29
CA VAL A 51 6.50 -2.63 4.98
C VAL A 51 7.55 -1.56 4.72
N ALA A 52 7.31 -0.71 3.71
CA ALA A 52 8.13 0.47 3.47
C ALA A 52 7.32 1.59 2.82
N SER A 53 7.60 2.84 3.22
CA SER A 53 7.22 4.01 2.43
C SER A 53 8.16 4.18 1.25
N PHE A 54 7.65 4.76 0.16
CA PHE A 54 8.43 5.10 -1.03
C PHE A 54 7.99 6.44 -1.60
N ALA A 55 8.89 7.06 -2.37
CA ALA A 55 8.68 8.31 -3.09
C ALA A 55 9.51 8.27 -4.40
N PRO A 56 9.27 9.20 -5.34
CA PRO A 56 10.12 9.32 -6.52
C PRO A 56 11.59 9.53 -6.15
N GLU A 57 12.49 9.10 -7.03
CA GLU A 57 13.94 9.27 -6.86
C GLU A 57 14.29 10.75 -6.60
N GLY A 58 15.20 10.97 -5.64
CA GLY A 58 15.58 12.31 -5.16
C GLY A 58 14.63 12.91 -4.11
N MET A 59 13.53 12.24 -3.77
CA MET A 59 12.63 12.64 -2.69
C MET A 59 12.71 11.69 -1.50
N ALA A 60 12.67 12.24 -0.29
CA ALA A 60 12.59 11.43 0.93
C ALA A 60 11.17 10.83 1.08
N PRO A 61 11.03 9.51 1.30
CA PRO A 61 9.75 8.90 1.66
C PRO A 61 9.23 9.49 2.98
N GLN A 62 7.92 9.73 3.04
CA GLN A 62 7.25 10.20 4.26
C GLN A 62 6.79 9.02 5.12
N PRO A 63 6.68 9.19 6.45
CA PRO A 63 6.01 8.22 7.31
C PRO A 63 4.58 7.94 6.83
N SER A 64 4.13 6.68 6.97
CA SER A 64 2.83 6.22 6.47
C SER A 64 1.66 7.09 6.95
N ALA A 65 1.53 7.27 8.27
CA ALA A 65 0.45 8.07 8.85
C ALA A 65 0.43 9.52 8.34
N GLU A 66 1.60 10.15 8.21
CA GLU A 66 1.72 11.51 7.67
C GLU A 66 1.29 11.55 6.20
N LEU A 67 1.82 10.65 5.38
CA LEU A 67 1.53 10.59 3.95
C LEU A 67 0.03 10.44 3.68
N TRP A 68 -0.62 9.50 4.39
CA TRP A 68 -2.02 9.16 4.12
C TRP A 68 -2.99 10.19 4.67
N ASN A 69 -2.68 10.85 5.80
CA ASN A 69 -3.46 12.01 6.24
C ASN A 69 -3.32 13.19 5.28
N ARG A 70 -2.11 13.45 4.76
CA ARG A 70 -1.92 14.47 3.70
C ARG A 70 -2.68 14.14 2.42
N ALA A 71 -2.71 12.86 2.02
CA ALA A 71 -3.46 12.41 0.84
C ALA A 71 -4.98 12.60 1.03
N GLU A 72 -5.51 12.31 2.22
CA GLU A 72 -6.89 12.62 2.57
C GLU A 72 -7.15 14.15 2.53
N ALA A 73 -6.32 14.94 3.20
CA ALA A 73 -6.50 16.40 3.28
C ALA A 73 -6.46 17.08 1.90
N ALA A 74 -5.68 16.55 0.95
CA ALA A 74 -5.56 17.11 -0.40
C ALA A 74 -6.83 16.96 -1.26
N GLU A 75 -7.78 16.10 -0.87
CA GLU A 75 -9.03 15.87 -1.59
C GLU A 75 -10.22 16.54 -0.90
N VAL A 76 -10.98 17.36 -1.64
CA VAL A 76 -12.11 18.15 -1.09
C VAL A 76 -13.48 17.53 -1.36
N ARG A 77 -13.58 16.60 -2.31
CA ARG A 77 -14.87 16.02 -2.72
C ARG A 77 -15.23 14.82 -1.85
N LYS A 78 -16.52 14.71 -1.49
CA LYS A 78 -17.05 13.57 -0.72
C LYS A 78 -16.91 12.20 -1.43
N ASN A 79 -16.76 12.20 -2.75
CA ASN A 79 -16.58 11.01 -3.57
C ASN A 79 -15.18 10.92 -4.21
N ALA A 80 -14.20 11.68 -3.69
CA ALA A 80 -12.85 11.69 -4.22
C ALA A 80 -12.22 10.28 -4.27
N ARG A 81 -11.29 10.09 -5.21
CA ARG A 81 -10.35 8.97 -5.24
C ARG A 81 -9.12 9.41 -4.47
N VAL A 82 -8.85 8.75 -3.35
CA VAL A 82 -7.84 9.16 -2.36
C VAL A 82 -6.54 8.35 -2.44
N ALA A 83 -6.61 7.13 -2.99
CA ALA A 83 -5.44 6.32 -3.28
C ALA A 83 -5.68 5.38 -4.47
N ARG A 84 -4.60 4.80 -5.00
CA ARG A 84 -4.62 3.67 -5.94
C ARG A 84 -3.79 2.53 -5.37
N GLU A 85 -4.32 1.33 -5.40
CA GLU A 85 -3.62 0.12 -5.04
C GLU A 85 -3.24 -0.63 -6.30
N VAL A 86 -1.98 -1.08 -6.35
CA VAL A 86 -1.50 -2.12 -7.24
C VAL A 86 -1.22 -3.35 -6.40
N LEU A 87 -1.98 -4.42 -6.63
CA LEU A 87 -1.78 -5.73 -6.00
C LEU A 87 -1.04 -6.63 -6.97
N VAL A 88 0.11 -7.16 -6.57
CA VAL A 88 0.99 -7.97 -7.41
C VAL A 88 1.24 -9.32 -6.74
N ALA A 89 1.01 -10.41 -7.47
CA ALA A 89 1.44 -11.73 -7.03
C ALA A 89 2.98 -11.84 -7.14
N LEU A 90 3.62 -12.34 -6.09
CA LEU A 90 5.06 -12.55 -6.03
C LEU A 90 5.38 -14.04 -6.18
N PRO A 91 6.42 -14.42 -6.96
CA PRO A 91 6.77 -15.82 -7.12
C PRO A 91 7.13 -16.49 -5.79
N ALA A 92 6.55 -17.66 -5.53
CA ALA A 92 6.80 -18.43 -4.31
C ALA A 92 8.22 -19.02 -4.28
N GLU A 93 8.82 -19.20 -5.46
CA GLU A 93 10.17 -19.72 -5.64
C GLU A 93 11.27 -18.73 -5.17
N LEU A 94 10.93 -17.43 -5.03
CA LEU A 94 11.86 -16.43 -4.50
C LEU A 94 12.02 -16.56 -2.98
N THR A 95 13.17 -16.13 -2.46
CA THR A 95 13.35 -15.95 -1.01
C THR A 95 12.56 -14.72 -0.51
N PRO A 96 12.30 -14.58 0.80
CA PRO A 96 11.71 -13.36 1.37
C PRO A 96 12.45 -12.08 0.96
N ALA A 97 13.79 -12.11 0.99
CA ALA A 97 14.61 -10.97 0.59
C ALA A 97 14.42 -10.58 -0.88
N GLN A 98 14.39 -11.57 -1.79
CA GLN A 98 14.18 -11.33 -3.21
C GLN A 98 12.75 -10.85 -3.52
N ARG A 99 11.73 -11.34 -2.79
CA ARG A 99 10.36 -10.84 -2.90
C ARG A 99 10.25 -9.38 -2.47
N ARG A 100 10.91 -9.03 -1.36
CA ARG A 100 11.01 -7.65 -0.90
C ARG A 100 11.69 -6.77 -1.95
N GLU A 101 12.84 -7.17 -2.46
CA GLU A 101 13.58 -6.43 -3.48
C GLU A 101 12.74 -6.21 -4.74
N LEU A 102 12.07 -7.26 -5.23
CA LEU A 102 11.15 -7.17 -6.36
C LEU A 102 9.99 -6.19 -6.09
N ALA A 103 9.35 -6.28 -4.93
CA ALA A 103 8.26 -5.37 -4.56
C ALA A 103 8.73 -3.91 -4.45
N GLN A 104 9.93 -3.68 -3.89
CA GLN A 104 10.56 -2.36 -3.82
C GLN A 104 10.87 -1.81 -5.21
N GLY A 105 11.43 -2.63 -6.11
CA GLY A 105 11.71 -2.24 -7.49
C GLY A 105 10.45 -1.84 -8.27
N ILE A 106 9.35 -2.61 -8.10
CA ILE A 106 8.05 -2.27 -8.71
C ILE A 106 7.52 -0.96 -8.14
N ALA A 107 7.54 -0.79 -6.81
CA ALA A 107 7.05 0.42 -6.16
C ALA A 107 7.83 1.67 -6.60
N GLN A 108 9.16 1.57 -6.69
CA GLN A 108 10.02 2.66 -7.15
C GLN A 108 9.73 3.02 -8.61
N ALA A 109 9.68 2.03 -9.51
CA ALA A 109 9.37 2.26 -10.91
C ALA A 109 7.99 2.92 -11.12
N LEU A 110 7.00 2.57 -10.29
CA LEU A 110 5.70 3.23 -10.29
C LEU A 110 5.77 4.67 -9.76
N ALA A 111 6.52 4.88 -8.68
CA ALA A 111 6.72 6.20 -8.09
C ALA A 111 7.34 7.18 -9.09
N ASP A 112 8.46 6.78 -9.71
CA ASP A 112 9.19 7.61 -10.66
C ASP A 112 8.36 7.90 -11.91
N ARG A 113 7.68 6.88 -12.43
CA ARG A 113 6.86 7.01 -13.64
C ARG A 113 5.67 7.94 -13.45
N TYR A 114 5.00 7.87 -12.30
CA TYR A 114 3.76 8.60 -12.06
C TYR A 114 3.95 9.88 -11.24
N GLY A 115 5.13 10.07 -10.64
CA GLY A 115 5.46 11.18 -9.76
C GLY A 115 4.74 11.11 -8.40
N THR A 116 4.41 9.91 -7.93
CA THR A 116 3.58 9.69 -6.73
C THR A 116 4.38 9.02 -5.61
N ALA A 117 3.96 9.22 -4.37
CA ALA A 117 4.47 8.47 -3.21
C ALA A 117 3.48 7.42 -2.73
N GLY A 118 3.90 6.60 -1.78
CA GLY A 118 3.06 5.53 -1.26
C GLY A 118 3.71 4.69 -0.17
N THR A 119 3.03 3.60 0.15
CA THR A 119 3.53 2.53 1.00
C THR A 119 3.37 1.20 0.29
N LEU A 120 4.34 0.31 0.48
CA LEU A 120 4.27 -1.08 0.03
C LEU A 120 4.24 -2.01 1.24
N ALA A 121 3.48 -3.09 1.14
CA ALA A 121 3.45 -4.16 2.11
C ALA A 121 3.54 -5.52 1.40
N VAL A 122 4.53 -6.34 1.77
CA VAL A 122 4.67 -7.73 1.30
C VAL A 122 3.97 -8.64 2.29
N HIS A 123 3.05 -9.47 1.78
CA HIS A 123 2.23 -10.38 2.58
C HIS A 123 2.62 -11.83 2.32
N THR A 124 2.65 -12.62 3.39
CA THR A 124 2.76 -14.07 3.33
C THR A 124 1.39 -14.70 3.08
N PRO A 125 1.34 -15.93 2.54
CA PRO A 125 0.11 -16.71 2.48
C PRO A 125 -0.58 -16.83 3.84
N ASP A 126 -1.91 -16.90 3.80
CA ASP A 126 -2.70 -17.29 4.96
C ASP A 126 -2.41 -18.75 5.34
N ARG A 127 -2.48 -19.07 6.64
CA ARG A 127 -2.18 -20.40 7.17
C ARG A 127 -3.02 -21.52 6.54
N GLU A 128 -4.27 -21.23 6.19
CA GLU A 128 -5.20 -22.20 5.57
C GLU A 128 -5.32 -22.01 4.04
N GLY A 129 -4.58 -21.06 3.47
CA GLY A 129 -4.61 -20.73 2.05
C GLY A 129 -3.58 -21.47 1.21
N ASP A 130 -3.54 -21.14 -0.09
CA ASP A 130 -2.45 -21.59 -0.97
C ASP A 130 -1.13 -20.98 -0.51
N GLN A 131 -0.22 -21.83 0.00
CA GLN A 131 1.09 -21.43 0.53
C GLN A 131 2.03 -20.84 -0.53
N ARG A 132 1.60 -20.72 -1.79
CA ARG A 132 2.32 -20.01 -2.85
C ARG A 132 1.85 -18.57 -3.02
N ASN A 133 0.77 -18.15 -2.36
CA ASN A 133 0.14 -16.85 -2.55
C ASN A 133 0.86 -15.70 -1.81
N HIS A 134 2.14 -15.52 -2.09
CA HIS A 134 2.86 -14.32 -1.69
C HIS A 134 2.42 -13.15 -2.58
N HIS A 135 2.20 -11.98 -1.99
CA HIS A 135 1.74 -10.83 -2.76
C HIS A 135 2.21 -9.51 -2.15
N ALA A 136 2.31 -8.48 -2.97
CA ALA A 136 2.60 -7.12 -2.55
C ALA A 136 1.38 -6.23 -2.76
N HIS A 137 0.98 -5.52 -1.71
CA HIS A 137 0.09 -4.37 -1.78
C HIS A 137 0.92 -3.10 -1.94
N ILE A 138 0.82 -2.43 -3.08
CA ILE A 138 1.48 -1.14 -3.34
C ILE A 138 0.39 -0.08 -3.38
N LEU A 139 0.27 0.71 -2.31
CA LEU A 139 -0.70 1.79 -2.21
C LEU A 139 -0.01 3.11 -2.57
N MET A 140 -0.58 3.85 -3.52
CA MET A 140 -0.03 5.07 -4.09
C MET A 140 -0.99 6.25 -3.91
N THR A 141 -0.45 7.45 -3.72
CA THR A 141 -1.23 8.69 -3.77
C THR A 141 -1.85 8.90 -5.15
N THR A 142 -2.97 9.64 -5.21
CA THR A 142 -3.60 10.01 -6.49
C THR A 142 -3.02 11.28 -7.09
N ARG A 143 -2.36 12.10 -6.27
CA ARG A 143 -1.66 13.32 -6.66
C ARG A 143 -0.15 13.10 -6.70
N ARG A 144 0.50 13.88 -7.55
CA ARG A 144 1.96 13.95 -7.61
C ARG A 144 2.51 14.67 -6.38
N LEU A 145 3.72 14.29 -5.97
CA LEU A 145 4.50 15.04 -4.98
C LEU A 145 5.11 16.30 -5.60
#